data_AF-A0A967T0X6-F1
#
_entry.id   AF-A0A967T0X6-F1
#
_cell.length_a   1.000
_cell.length_b   1.000
_cell.length_c   1.000
_cell.angle_alpha   90.00
_cell.angle_beta   90.00
_cell.angle_gamma   90.00
#
_symmetry.space_group_name_H-M   'P 1'
#
loop_
_entity.id
_entity.type
_entity.pdbx_description
1 polymer ?
#
loop_
_entity_poly.entity_id
_entity_poly.type
_entity_poly.pdbx_seq_one_letter_code
_entity_poly.pdbx_strand_id
1 'polypeptide(L)'
;DPHLMINQIPGFWYIVGLHSEEGINSLGVTAPGLPFVAMGHTDKIAYAFTVASVDLVDYYIEKRNPDDSLQVLTANGYENMIEV
;
A
#
# COMPACT_ATOMS: atom_id res chain seq x y z
N ASP A 1 3.07 12.90 12.11
CA ASP A 1 3.20 13.93 11.08
C ASP A 1 3.36 13.27 9.71
N PRO A 2 2.27 12.73 9.13
CA PRO A 2 2.31 12.22 7.76
C PRO A 2 2.06 13.37 6.77
N HIS A 3 3.05 13.67 5.92
CA HIS A 3 2.94 14.72 4.91
C HIS A 3 2.20 14.20 3.68
N LEU A 4 0.90 14.49 3.59
CA LEU A 4 0.05 14.18 2.43
C LEU A 4 -0.71 15.41 1.95
N MET A 5 -1.18 15.35 0.70
CA MET A 5 -2.04 16.37 0.12
C MET A 5 -3.36 16.47 0.89
N ILE A 6 -3.70 17.68 1.35
CA ILE A 6 -4.96 17.96 2.08
C ILE A 6 -6.10 18.40 1.17
N ASN A 7 -5.82 18.58 -0.13
CA ASN A 7 -6.76 19.11 -1.13
C ASN A 7 -7.41 18.02 -2.01
N GLN A 8 -7.27 16.74 -1.66
CA GLN A 8 -7.97 15.63 -2.33
C GLN A 8 -9.25 15.27 -1.56
N ILE A 9 -10.35 15.02 -2.29
CA ILE A 9 -11.61 14.54 -1.72
C ILE A 9 -11.93 13.17 -2.33
N PRO A 10 -12.10 12.13 -1.51
CA PRO A 10 -12.07 12.18 -0.04
C PRO A 10 -10.59 12.15 0.42
N GLY A 11 -10.24 12.81 1.54
CA GLY A 11 -8.84 12.89 2.02
C GLY A 11 -8.21 11.52 2.30
N PHE A 12 -6.90 11.41 2.40
CA PHE A 12 -6.30 10.09 2.70
C PHE A 12 -6.49 9.70 4.18
N TRP A 13 -6.26 10.64 5.10
CA TRP A 13 -6.41 10.41 6.54
C TRP A 13 -7.71 11.03 7.08
N TYR A 14 -8.45 10.26 7.87
CA TYR A 14 -9.62 10.70 8.64
C TYR A 14 -9.36 10.43 10.10
N ILE A 15 -9.75 11.37 10.96
CA ILE A 15 -9.70 11.17 12.40
C ILE A 15 -10.75 10.12 12.79
N VAL A 16 -10.34 9.14 13.60
CA VAL A 16 -11.22 8.10 14.13
C VAL A 16 -10.86 7.75 15.57
N GLY A 17 -11.88 7.46 16.37
CA GLY A 17 -11.75 6.89 17.71
C GLY A 17 -12.48 5.54 17.77
N LEU A 18 -11.81 4.52 18.30
CA LEU A 18 -12.39 3.20 18.54
C LEU A 18 -12.45 2.93 20.05
N HIS A 19 -13.65 2.66 20.54
CA HIS A 19 -13.93 2.42 21.95
C HIS A 19 -14.80 1.17 22.10
N SER A 20 -14.39 0.24 22.96
CA SER A 20 -15.14 -0.98 23.28
C SER A 20 -15.06 -1.27 24.78
N GLU A 21 -16.12 -1.87 25.33
CA GLU A 21 -16.15 -2.41 26.69
C GLU A 21 -15.15 -3.57 26.90
N GLU A 22 -14.68 -4.17 25.81
CA GLU A 22 -13.69 -5.26 25.81
C GLU A 22 -12.24 -4.75 25.94
N GLY A 23 -12.05 -3.43 26.11
CA GLY A 23 -10.76 -2.81 26.42
C GLY A 23 -10.07 -2.12 25.24
N ILE A 24 -10.75 -1.94 24.11
CA ILE A 24 -10.24 -1.07 23.03
C ILE A 24 -10.52 0.38 23.43
N ASN A 25 -9.46 1.18 23.50
CA ASN A 25 -9.54 2.63 23.62
C ASN A 25 -8.39 3.23 22.81
N SER A 26 -8.69 3.67 21.59
CA SER A 26 -7.68 4.18 20.65
C SER A 26 -8.19 5.38 19.88
N LEU A 27 -7.35 6.39 19.74
CA LEU A 27 -7.62 7.60 18.99
C LEU A 27 -6.49 7.84 17.98
N GLY A 28 -6.84 8.23 16.77
CA GLY A 28 -5.86 8.55 15.75
C GLY A 28 -6.48 8.82 14.40
N VAL A 29 -5.83 8.31 13.36
CA VAL A 29 -6.27 8.43 11.98
C VAL A 29 -6.39 7.07 11.29
N THR A 30 -7.28 7.01 10.30
CA THR A 30 -7.50 5.85 9.42
C THR A 30 -7.60 6.29 7.95
N ALA A 31 -7.61 5.32 7.04
CA ALA A 31 -7.76 5.52 5.61
C ALA A 31 -9.04 4.84 5.09
N PRO A 32 -9.57 5.24 3.92
CA PRO A 32 -10.77 4.63 3.36
C PRO A 32 -10.62 3.11 3.24
N GLY A 33 -11.59 2.37 3.78
CA GLY A 33 -11.62 0.90 3.73
C GLY A 33 -10.89 0.18 4.88
N LEU A 34 -10.17 0.89 5.75
CA LEU A 34 -9.53 0.26 6.92
C LEU A 34 -10.45 0.24 8.15
N PRO A 35 -10.66 -0.91 8.81
CA PRO A 35 -11.52 -1.01 10.00
C PRO A 35 -10.77 -0.75 11.32
N PHE A 36 -9.62 -0.06 11.30
CA PHE A 36 -8.78 0.17 12.47
C PHE A 36 -8.08 1.54 12.48
N VAL A 37 -7.52 1.92 13.63
CA VAL A 37 -6.69 3.13 13.81
C VAL A 37 -5.27 2.85 13.28
N ALA A 38 -4.93 3.39 12.10
CA ALA A 38 -3.67 3.12 11.41
C ALA A 38 -2.46 3.80 12.07
N MET A 39 -2.63 5.04 12.55
CA MET A 39 -1.65 5.77 13.35
C MET A 39 -2.38 6.50 14.46
N GLY A 40 -1.85 6.46 15.68
CA GLY A 40 -2.58 7.00 16.82
C GLY A 40 -1.94 6.66 18.16
N HIS A 41 -2.77 6.58 19.18
CA HIS A 41 -2.35 6.19 20.52
C HIS A 41 -3.48 5.50 21.28
N THR A 42 -3.08 4.72 22.28
CA THR A 42 -3.96 4.17 23.32
C THR A 42 -3.67 4.88 24.64
N ASP A 43 -4.22 4.36 25.74
CA ASP A 43 -3.89 4.82 27.10
C ASP A 43 -2.43 4.54 27.50
N LYS A 44 -1.71 3.69 26.76
CA LYS A 44 -0.39 3.18 27.17
C LYS A 44 0.73 3.45 26.17
N ILE A 45 0.43 3.55 24.88
CA ILE A 45 1.43 3.69 23.82
C ILE A 45 0.95 4.63 22.72
N ALA A 46 1.89 5.21 21.98
CA ALA A 46 1.64 5.93 20.73
C ALA A 46 2.43 5.27 19.59
N TYR A 47 1.86 5.28 18.38
CA TYR A 47 2.44 4.64 17.21
C TYR A 47 2.13 5.41 15.93
N ALA A 48 3.10 5.42 15.03
CA ALA A 48 2.99 6.01 13.70
C ALA A 48 4.02 5.36 12.77
N PHE A 49 3.90 5.62 11.47
CA PHE A 49 4.88 5.23 10.46
C PHE A 49 5.18 6.39 9.51
N THR A 50 6.31 6.29 8.82
CA THR A 50 6.68 7.16 7.72
C THR A 50 7.03 6.32 6.50
N VAL A 51 7.02 6.92 5.32
CA VAL A 51 7.45 6.25 4.10
C VAL A 51 8.97 6.13 4.13
N ALA A 52 9.47 4.91 3.95
CA ALA A 52 10.88 4.63 3.76
C ALA A 52 11.16 4.41 2.27
N SER A 53 12.31 4.89 1.79
CA SER A 53 12.81 4.57 0.45
C SER A 53 13.41 3.17 0.46
N VAL A 54 12.53 2.17 0.47
CA VAL A 54 12.87 0.75 0.39
C VAL A 54 12.53 0.23 -1.00
N ASP A 55 13.29 -0.77 -1.45
CA ASP A 55 12.99 -1.49 -2.67
C ASP A 55 11.72 -2.34 -2.48
N LEU A 56 10.71 -2.12 -3.32
CA LEU A 56 9.38 -2.75 -3.23
C LEU A 56 8.97 -3.46 -4.51
N VAL A 57 9.59 -3.09 -5.65
CA VAL A 57 9.16 -3.51 -6.97
C VAL A 57 10.38 -3.64 -7.86
N ASP A 58 10.53 -4.82 -8.45
CA ASP A 58 11.47 -5.08 -9.53
C ASP A 58 10.82 -4.82 -10.89
N TYR A 59 11.52 -4.07 -11.74
CA TYR A 59 11.12 -3.87 -13.14
C TYR A 59 12.02 -4.68 -14.07
N TYR A 60 11.41 -5.33 -15.04
CA TYR A 60 12.10 -6.11 -16.08
C TYR A 60 11.79 -5.52 -17.46
N ILE A 61 12.81 -5.51 -18.32
CA ILE A 61 12.65 -5.17 -19.74
C ILE A 61 12.68 -6.49 -20.52
N GLU A 62 11.49 -6.93 -20.94
CA GLU A 62 11.34 -8.17 -21.69
C GLU A 62 11.74 -8.01 -23.16
N LYS A 63 12.45 -9.00 -23.71
CA LYS A 63 12.78 -9.04 -25.13
C LYS A 63 11.69 -9.81 -25.89
N ARG A 64 10.94 -9.12 -26.75
CA ARG A 64 9.89 -9.75 -27.57
C ARG A 64 10.47 -10.65 -28.66
N ASN A 65 9.75 -11.71 -29.01
CA ASN A 65 10.05 -12.51 -30.18
C ASN A 65 9.80 -11.67 -31.47
N PRO A 66 10.78 -11.53 -32.38
CA PRO A 66 10.61 -10.82 -33.65
C PRO A 66 9.52 -11.40 -34.56
N ASP A 67 9.27 -12.71 -34.45
CA ASP A 67 8.33 -13.44 -35.30
C ASP A 67 6.92 -13.52 -34.68
N ASP A 68 6.80 -13.35 -33.36
CA ASP A 68 5.52 -13.35 -32.64
C ASP A 68 5.55 -12.38 -31.45
N SER A 69 4.89 -11.22 -31.60
CA SER A 69 4.88 -10.18 -30.57
C SER A 69 4.18 -10.57 -29.25
N LEU A 70 3.48 -11.71 -29.21
CA LEU A 70 2.86 -12.26 -28.00
C LEU A 70 3.84 -13.09 -27.15
N GLN A 71 5.07 -13.28 -27.61
CA GLN A 71 6.10 -14.03 -26.88
C GLN A 71 7.24 -13.14 -26.37
N VAL A 72 7.82 -13.53 -25.24
CA VAL A 72 9.00 -12.90 -24.62
C VAL A 72 10.10 -13.93 -24.36
N LEU A 73 11.35 -13.49 -24.38
CA LEU A 73 12.52 -14.34 -24.17
C LEU A 73 12.68 -14.68 -22.68
N THR A 74 12.59 -15.96 -22.35
CA THR A 74 12.86 -16.51 -21.01
C THR A 74 14.16 -17.32 -21.01
N ALA A 75 14.50 -17.90 -19.86
CA ALA A 75 15.63 -18.84 -19.74
C ALA A 75 15.44 -20.13 -20.59
N ASN A 76 14.22 -20.47 -20.99
CA ASN A 76 13.93 -21.68 -21.77
C ASN A 76 13.67 -21.40 -23.27
N GLY A 77 13.78 -20.13 -23.70
CA GLY A 77 13.46 -19.71 -25.06
C GLY A 77 12.28 -18.73 -25.09
N TYR A 78 11.62 -18.60 -26.23
CA TYR A 78 10.45 -17.73 -26.35
C TYR A 78 9.21 -18.41 -25.76
N GLU A 79 8.55 -17.72 -24.82
CA GLU A 79 7.31 -18.18 -24.18
C GLU A 79 6.21 -17.12 -24.31
N ASN A 80 4.94 -17.54 -24.31
CA ASN A 80 3.79 -16.63 -24.44
C ASN A 80 3.68 -15.72 -23.21
N MET A 81 3.43 -14.43 -23.44
CA MET A 81 3.04 -13.51 -22.37
C MET A 81 1.70 -13.95 -21.77
N ILE A 82 1.66 -13.99 -20.45
CA ILE A 82 0.42 -14.21 -19.69
C ILE A 82 -0.05 -12.84 -19.24
N GLU A 83 -1.11 -12.33 -19.85
CA GLU A 83 -1.82 -11.18 -19.29
C GLU A 83 -2.65 -11.66 -18.09
N VAL A 84 -2.48 -10.99 -16.95
CA VAL A 84 -3.21 -11.22 -15.69
C VAL A 84 -4.21 -10.10 -15.49
#